data_AF-A0A3B8RW64-F1
#
_entry.id   AF-A0A3B8RW64-F1
#
_cell.length_a   1.000
_cell.length_b   1.000
_cell.length_c   1.000
_cell.angle_alpha   90.00
_cell.angle_beta   90.00
_cell.angle_gamma   90.00
#
_symmetry.space_group_name_H-M   'P 1'
#
loop_
_entity.id
_entity.type
_entity.pdbx_description
1 polymer ?
#
loop_
_entity_poly.entity_id
_entity_poly.type
_entity_poly.pdbx_seq_one_letter_code
_entity_poly.pdbx_strand_id
1 'polypeptide(L)'
;MKLKLRFVLTFICLLSTNFAQQYKSDSPFAHTYSIVAFDPITDEMGVAVQSHWFSVGTVVSWGEAGVGVIATQSFVNTSFGPRGLELLKKGKTPQEVVDELIKSDEGREFRQLAVLDAKGNAASFTGKKCIQPAGNIVGNGFSVQANLMANDKVWPAMAEAFTNSTGPLAERMLIALEAAENSGGDIRGRQSAALLVVRGKSTGKIWEDKLVDLRVDDSSEPLVELRRLLKVHRAYEHMNNGDLAVEKNHMEKAMQEYSTAMEMFPDNLEMRYWTAITLANNRRFDEALSMLKDVFAKDRNWKELTPRLIPNGLLNVNEEQLMEIMK
;
A
#
# COMPACT_ATOMS: atom_id res chain seq x y z
N MET A 1 -66.67 54.01 -30.04
CA MET A 1 -66.70 52.85 -29.14
C MET A 1 -65.66 51.83 -29.63
N LYS A 2 -64.54 51.69 -28.90
CA LYS A 2 -63.50 50.62 -28.89
C LYS A 2 -62.86 50.23 -30.25
N LEU A 3 -61.63 50.64 -30.62
CA LEU A 3 -60.28 50.28 -30.13
C LEU A 3 -59.96 48.77 -30.16
N LYS A 4 -58.95 48.37 -30.95
CA LYS A 4 -57.95 47.28 -30.75
C LYS A 4 -57.07 47.18 -32.02
N LEU A 5 -55.91 47.81 -32.09
CA LEU A 5 -54.60 47.51 -31.48
C LEU A 5 -53.94 46.23 -32.04
N ARG A 6 -52.92 46.47 -32.89
CA ARG A 6 -51.91 45.52 -33.37
C ARG A 6 -51.12 44.93 -32.19
N PHE A 7 -50.71 43.66 -32.26
CA PHE A 7 -49.42 43.23 -31.74
C PHE A 7 -48.93 41.99 -32.51
N VAL A 8 -47.85 42.19 -33.25
CA VAL A 8 -47.00 41.13 -33.83
C VAL A 8 -46.23 40.53 -32.66
N LEU A 9 -46.43 39.24 -32.38
CA LEU A 9 -45.66 38.53 -31.36
C LEU A 9 -44.39 37.97 -32.02
N THR A 10 -43.27 38.69 -31.86
CA THR A 10 -41.95 38.20 -32.21
C THR A 10 -41.55 37.13 -31.19
N PHE A 11 -41.45 35.88 -31.62
CA PHE A 11 -40.99 34.76 -30.78
C PHE A 11 -39.45 34.81 -30.70
N ILE A 12 -38.92 35.45 -29.65
CA ILE A 12 -37.49 35.39 -29.32
C ILE A 12 -37.25 34.06 -28.60
N CYS A 13 -36.75 33.06 -29.32
CA CYS A 13 -36.15 31.88 -28.72
C CYS A 13 -34.88 32.29 -27.98
N LEU A 14 -34.98 32.53 -26.67
CA LEU A 14 -33.85 32.48 -25.76
C LEU A 14 -33.35 31.04 -25.73
N LEU A 15 -32.31 30.76 -26.51
CA LEU A 15 -31.44 29.60 -26.32
C LEU A 15 -30.72 29.79 -24.98
N SER A 16 -31.37 29.39 -23.89
CA SER A 16 -30.69 29.07 -22.65
C SER A 16 -29.76 27.90 -22.94
N THR A 17 -28.49 28.19 -23.16
CA THR A 17 -27.43 27.18 -23.08
C THR A 17 -27.43 26.66 -21.65
N ASN A 18 -28.17 25.57 -21.43
CA ASN A 18 -27.98 24.73 -20.26
C ASN A 18 -26.55 24.21 -20.32
N PHE A 19 -25.61 24.90 -19.68
CA PHE A 19 -24.38 24.31 -19.16
C PHE A 19 -24.74 23.43 -17.96
N ALA A 20 -25.62 22.46 -18.19
CA ALA A 20 -25.80 21.33 -17.31
C ALA A 20 -24.55 20.46 -17.48
N GLN A 21 -23.57 20.70 -16.61
CA GLN A 21 -22.62 19.71 -16.09
C GLN A 21 -22.35 18.53 -17.02
N GLN A 22 -21.58 18.76 -18.09
CA GLN A 22 -21.06 17.69 -18.93
C GLN A 22 -19.89 17.03 -18.19
N TYR A 23 -20.22 16.28 -17.15
CA TYR A 23 -19.30 15.46 -16.38
C TYR A 23 -19.11 14.13 -17.12
N LYS A 24 -17.86 13.75 -17.43
CA LYS A 24 -17.57 12.40 -17.91
C LYS A 24 -17.79 11.43 -16.73
N SER A 25 -18.90 10.70 -16.77
CA SER A 25 -19.40 9.79 -15.72
C SER A 25 -18.49 8.60 -15.39
N ASP A 26 -17.46 8.34 -16.20
CA ASP A 26 -16.79 7.04 -16.21
C ASP A 26 -15.51 7.01 -15.36
N SER A 27 -15.20 8.11 -14.64
CA SER A 27 -14.04 8.18 -13.73
C SER A 27 -14.49 7.96 -12.28
N PRO A 28 -13.99 6.92 -11.58
CA PRO A 28 -14.26 6.74 -10.16
C PRO A 28 -13.67 7.89 -9.35
N PHE A 29 -14.35 8.21 -8.25
CA PHE A 29 -14.05 9.35 -7.40
C PHE A 29 -13.31 8.86 -6.14
N ALA A 30 -12.03 9.18 -5.98
CA ALA A 30 -11.26 8.80 -4.80
C ALA A 30 -10.63 10.04 -4.15
N HIS A 31 -11.12 10.41 -2.97
CA HIS A 31 -10.54 11.51 -2.19
C HIS A 31 -9.62 11.03 -1.11
N THR A 32 -8.49 11.68 -1.02
CA THR A 32 -7.32 10.88 -0.73
C THR A 32 -6.20 11.80 -0.30
N TYR A 33 -5.43 11.34 0.66
CA TYR A 33 -4.06 11.77 0.84
C TYR A 33 -3.13 10.59 0.57
N SER A 34 -2.03 10.86 -0.13
CA SER A 34 -1.07 9.83 -0.51
C SER A 34 0.35 10.39 -0.55
N ILE A 35 1.30 9.46 -0.57
CA ILE A 35 2.73 9.71 -0.70
C ILE A 35 3.31 8.77 -1.75
N VAL A 36 4.21 9.29 -2.58
CA VAL A 36 5.20 8.49 -3.31
C VAL A 36 6.57 8.81 -2.75
N ALA A 37 7.42 7.82 -2.55
CA ALA A 37 8.70 8.01 -1.90
C ALA A 37 9.79 7.04 -2.38
N PHE A 38 11.04 7.47 -2.23
CA PHE A 38 12.26 6.74 -2.51
C PHE A 38 13.13 6.67 -1.26
N ASP A 39 13.75 5.52 -1.03
CA ASP A 39 14.79 5.35 -0.01
C ASP A 39 16.17 5.26 -0.66
N PRO A 40 17.05 6.27 -0.49
CA PRO A 40 18.38 6.27 -1.09
C PRO A 40 19.35 5.26 -0.48
N ILE A 41 19.01 4.63 0.65
CA ILE A 41 19.85 3.61 1.27
C ILE A 41 19.64 2.24 0.59
N THR A 42 18.39 1.92 0.27
CA THR A 42 17.97 0.60 -0.24
C THR A 42 17.61 0.63 -1.73
N ASP A 43 17.54 1.82 -2.34
CA ASP A 43 16.93 2.12 -3.63
C ASP A 43 15.43 1.77 -3.72
N GLU A 44 14.78 1.43 -2.60
CA GLU A 44 13.35 1.09 -2.59
C GLU A 44 12.49 2.28 -3.00
N MET A 45 11.36 1.97 -3.63
CA MET A 45 10.34 2.96 -3.98
C MET A 45 8.99 2.50 -3.45
N GLY A 46 8.14 3.43 -3.07
CA GLY A 46 6.80 3.07 -2.63
C GLY A 46 5.75 4.13 -2.84
N VAL A 47 4.51 3.68 -2.79
CA VAL A 47 3.30 4.48 -2.81
C VAL A 47 2.40 4.05 -1.66
N ALA A 48 1.89 5.01 -0.91
CA ALA A 48 0.98 4.76 0.20
C ALA A 48 -0.18 5.74 0.17
N VAL A 49 -1.36 5.29 0.60
CA VAL A 49 -2.60 6.02 0.42
C VAL A 49 -3.63 5.71 1.51
N GLN A 50 -4.42 6.70 1.94
CA GLN A 50 -5.68 6.51 2.68
C GLN A 50 -6.82 7.32 2.03
N SER A 51 -8.04 6.79 2.07
CA SER A 51 -9.25 7.44 1.57
C SER A 51 -10.50 7.04 2.36
N HIS A 52 -11.53 7.89 2.33
CA HIS A 52 -12.93 7.47 2.55
C HIS A 52 -13.56 6.99 1.24
N TRP A 53 -12.97 5.95 0.65
CA TRP A 53 -13.44 5.28 -0.56
C TRP A 53 -13.14 3.80 -0.42
N PHE A 54 -14.00 2.93 -0.93
CA PHE A 54 -13.76 1.50 -0.89
C PHE A 54 -12.55 1.11 -1.74
N SER A 55 -11.63 0.30 -1.20
CA SER A 55 -10.57 -0.36 -1.97
C SER A 55 -9.65 0.60 -2.75
N VAL A 56 -9.26 1.74 -2.16
CA VAL A 56 -8.50 2.83 -2.82
C VAL A 56 -7.19 2.36 -3.48
N GLY A 57 -6.55 1.32 -2.93
CA GLY A 57 -5.30 0.77 -3.45
C GLY A 57 -5.40 0.23 -4.88
N THR A 58 -6.57 -0.26 -5.32
CA THR A 58 -6.74 -0.73 -6.70
C THR A 58 -6.62 0.36 -7.76
N VAL A 59 -6.92 1.61 -7.38
CA VAL A 59 -7.08 2.72 -8.33
C VAL A 59 -5.97 3.76 -8.21
N VAL A 60 -5.46 4.01 -6.98
CA VAL A 60 -4.48 5.08 -6.73
C VAL A 60 -3.04 4.60 -6.83
N SER A 61 -2.71 3.43 -6.26
CA SER A 61 -1.32 3.01 -6.02
C SER A 61 -0.77 2.11 -7.11
N TRP A 62 0.25 2.60 -7.81
CA TRP A 62 0.96 1.87 -8.87
C TRP A 62 2.46 1.89 -8.61
N GLY A 63 3.13 0.77 -8.90
CA GLY A 63 4.57 0.66 -8.71
C GLY A 63 5.16 -0.46 -9.53
N GLU A 64 6.37 -0.24 -10.05
CA GLU A 64 7.12 -1.24 -10.77
C GLU A 64 8.61 -1.13 -10.43
N ALA A 65 9.20 -2.27 -10.08
CA ALA A 65 10.59 -2.33 -9.65
C ALA A 65 11.55 -1.87 -10.75
N GLY A 66 12.55 -1.06 -10.38
CA GLY A 66 13.49 -0.47 -11.34
C GLY A 66 12.91 0.59 -12.28
N VAL A 67 11.63 0.94 -12.14
CA VAL A 67 10.96 1.92 -13.01
C VAL A 67 10.52 3.14 -12.21
N GLY A 68 9.63 2.95 -11.24
CA GLY A 68 9.01 4.06 -10.53
C GLY A 68 7.71 3.69 -9.81
N VAL A 69 7.10 4.69 -9.19
CA VAL A 69 5.83 4.61 -8.48
C VAL A 69 4.96 5.82 -8.80
N ILE A 70 3.64 5.60 -8.83
CA ILE A 70 2.66 6.61 -9.24
C ILE A 70 1.45 6.57 -8.30
N ALA A 71 1.00 7.76 -7.90
CA ALA A 71 -0.27 7.99 -7.23
C ALA A 71 -1.18 8.84 -8.12
N THR A 72 -2.32 8.30 -8.56
CA THR A 72 -3.36 9.08 -9.28
C THR A 72 -4.63 9.14 -8.46
N GLN A 73 -5.11 10.34 -8.14
CA GLN A 73 -6.22 10.54 -7.20
C GLN A 73 -7.12 11.74 -7.54
N SER A 74 -8.03 12.09 -6.62
CA SER A 74 -9.13 13.04 -6.81
C SER A 74 -10.17 12.41 -7.73
N PHE A 75 -10.48 13.05 -8.86
CA PHE A 75 -11.23 12.41 -9.92
C PHE A 75 -10.27 11.50 -10.69
N VAL A 76 -10.20 10.23 -10.33
CA VAL A 76 -9.11 9.34 -10.76
C VAL A 76 -9.19 9.07 -12.25
N ASN A 77 -8.03 9.13 -12.92
CA ASN A 77 -7.85 8.55 -14.24
C ASN A 77 -6.92 7.35 -14.10
N THR A 78 -7.48 6.16 -13.90
CA THR A 78 -6.73 4.93 -13.60
C THR A 78 -5.68 4.59 -14.67
N SER A 79 -5.90 5.05 -15.91
CA SER A 79 -4.92 4.86 -16.99
C SER A 79 -3.57 5.55 -16.72
N PHE A 80 -3.52 6.57 -15.86
CA PHE A 80 -2.28 7.30 -15.55
C PHE A 80 -1.25 6.41 -14.85
N GLY A 81 -1.67 5.41 -14.07
CA GLY A 81 -0.76 4.47 -13.41
C GLY A 81 0.07 3.68 -14.43
N PRO A 82 -0.55 2.76 -15.20
CA PRO A 82 0.18 1.96 -16.19
C PRO A 82 0.87 2.81 -17.28
N ARG A 83 0.21 3.88 -17.77
CA ARG A 83 0.80 4.74 -18.81
C ARG A 83 2.01 5.52 -18.29
N GLY A 84 1.96 6.01 -17.06
CA GLY A 84 3.08 6.74 -16.47
C GLY A 84 4.28 5.83 -16.22
N LEU A 85 4.06 4.61 -15.73
CA LEU A 85 5.13 3.61 -15.59
C LEU A 85 5.76 3.29 -16.95
N GLU A 86 4.96 3.14 -18.00
CA GLU A 86 5.45 2.92 -19.37
C GLU A 86 6.27 4.11 -19.91
N LEU A 87 5.91 5.34 -19.56
CA LEU A 87 6.70 6.52 -19.93
C LEU A 87 8.02 6.57 -19.16
N LEU A 88 8.02 6.26 -17.86
CA LEU A 88 9.25 6.15 -17.07
C LEU A 88 10.20 5.09 -17.63
N LYS A 89 9.68 3.92 -18.05
CA LYS A 89 10.47 2.87 -18.74
C LYS A 89 11.16 3.38 -20.00
N LYS A 90 10.50 4.28 -20.74
CA LYS A 90 11.06 4.92 -21.94
C LYS A 90 12.09 6.01 -21.62
N GLY A 91 12.43 6.20 -20.35
CA GLY A 91 13.44 7.15 -19.90
C GLY A 91 12.92 8.57 -19.71
N LYS A 92 11.60 8.78 -19.72
CA LYS A 92 11.01 10.09 -19.40
C LYS A 92 11.24 10.45 -17.94
N THR A 93 11.53 11.72 -17.68
CA THR A 93 11.58 12.25 -16.32
C THR A 93 10.17 12.31 -15.72
N PRO A 94 10.02 12.26 -14.38
CA PRO A 94 8.72 12.42 -13.73
C PRO A 94 7.94 13.66 -14.19
N GLN A 95 8.62 14.79 -14.40
CA GLN A 95 7.96 16.01 -14.89
C GLN A 95 7.42 15.84 -16.30
N GLU A 96 8.18 15.24 -17.23
CA GLU A 96 7.69 14.95 -18.58
C GLU A 96 6.50 13.99 -18.55
N VAL A 97 6.52 12.99 -17.66
CA VAL A 97 5.40 12.06 -17.48
C VAL A 97 4.15 12.80 -17.02
N VAL A 98 4.27 13.65 -16.00
CA VAL A 98 3.16 14.50 -15.53
C VAL A 98 2.64 15.38 -16.65
N ASP A 99 3.51 16.11 -17.34
CA ASP A 99 3.12 17.03 -18.42
C ASP A 99 2.40 16.30 -19.56
N GLU A 100 2.89 15.14 -19.98
CA GLU A 100 2.30 14.35 -21.07
C GLU A 100 0.92 13.80 -20.69
N LEU A 101 0.80 13.20 -19.50
CA LEU A 101 -0.47 12.63 -19.04
C LEU A 101 -1.53 13.73 -18.83
N ILE A 102 -1.16 14.83 -18.18
CA ILE A 102 -2.04 15.96 -17.89
C ILE A 102 -2.45 16.71 -19.16
N LYS A 103 -1.53 16.92 -20.10
CA LYS A 103 -1.85 17.57 -21.39
C LYS A 103 -2.85 16.75 -22.21
N SER A 104 -2.81 15.41 -22.09
CA SER A 104 -3.70 14.50 -22.81
C SER A 104 -5.10 14.36 -22.19
N ASP A 105 -5.36 14.93 -21.01
CA ASP A 105 -6.63 14.77 -20.28
C ASP A 105 -7.45 16.07 -20.27
N GLU A 106 -8.60 16.07 -20.95
CA GLU A 106 -9.56 17.19 -20.93
C GLU A 106 -10.08 17.48 -19.51
N GLY A 107 -10.12 16.46 -18.64
CA GLY A 107 -10.50 16.56 -17.25
C GLY A 107 -9.36 16.96 -16.31
N ARG A 108 -8.19 17.36 -16.82
CA ARG A 108 -6.98 17.63 -16.04
C ARG A 108 -7.19 18.48 -14.79
N GLU A 109 -8.05 19.50 -14.86
CA GLU A 109 -8.28 20.41 -13.73
C GLU A 109 -8.90 19.70 -12.51
N PHE A 110 -9.46 18.50 -12.67
CA PHE A 110 -10.01 17.68 -11.60
C PHE A 110 -9.03 16.60 -11.10
N ARG A 111 -7.88 16.43 -11.77
CA ARG A 111 -6.92 15.37 -11.47
C ARG A 111 -5.90 15.80 -10.44
N GLN A 112 -5.42 14.83 -9.69
CA GLN A 112 -4.20 14.96 -8.89
C GLN A 112 -3.30 13.75 -9.19
N LEU A 113 -2.02 14.00 -9.46
CA LEU A 113 -1.07 13.00 -9.92
C LEU A 113 0.29 13.25 -9.28
N ALA A 114 0.91 12.22 -8.73
CA ALA A 114 2.32 12.23 -8.34
C ALA A 114 3.05 11.06 -8.99
N VAL A 115 4.27 11.32 -9.46
CA VAL A 115 5.15 10.38 -10.15
C VAL A 115 6.52 10.45 -9.52
N LEU A 116 7.12 9.31 -9.22
CA LEU A 116 8.49 9.19 -8.76
C LEU A 116 9.22 8.10 -9.56
N ASP A 117 10.45 8.37 -9.99
CA ASP A 117 11.27 7.43 -10.76
C ASP A 117 12.25 6.63 -9.87
N ALA A 118 12.88 5.60 -10.44
CA ALA A 118 13.91 4.79 -9.77
C ALA A 118 15.22 5.52 -9.43
N LYS A 119 15.30 6.83 -9.68
CA LYS A 119 16.43 7.69 -9.27
C LYS A 119 16.03 8.64 -8.13
N GLY A 120 14.80 8.54 -7.63
CA GLY A 120 14.27 9.39 -6.57
C GLY A 120 13.84 10.79 -7.06
N ASN A 121 13.77 11.04 -8.37
CA ASN A 121 13.18 12.27 -8.87
C ASN A 121 11.65 12.17 -8.72
N ALA A 122 11.00 13.27 -8.34
CA ALA A 122 9.55 13.32 -8.19
C ALA A 122 8.95 14.54 -8.89
N ALA A 123 7.73 14.39 -9.38
CA ALA A 123 6.91 15.48 -9.89
C ALA A 123 5.45 15.25 -9.50
N SER A 124 4.69 16.33 -9.32
CA SER A 124 3.29 16.25 -8.95
C SER A 124 2.48 17.37 -9.59
N PHE A 125 1.19 17.12 -9.79
CA PHE A 125 0.21 18.06 -10.31
C PHE A 125 -1.06 18.00 -9.47
N THR A 126 -1.59 19.17 -9.12
CA THR A 126 -2.91 19.33 -8.49
C THR A 126 -3.76 20.27 -9.35
N GLY A 127 -4.82 19.74 -9.94
CA GLY A 127 -5.73 20.53 -10.77
C GLY A 127 -6.52 21.55 -9.96
N LYS A 128 -6.85 22.70 -10.56
CA LYS A 128 -7.51 23.83 -9.86
C LYS A 128 -8.95 23.55 -9.43
N LYS A 129 -9.57 22.48 -9.95
CA LYS A 129 -10.92 22.02 -9.63
C LYS A 129 -10.93 20.77 -8.74
N CYS A 130 -9.77 20.33 -8.21
CA CYS A 130 -9.76 19.44 -7.06
C CYS A 130 -10.50 20.11 -5.89
N ILE A 131 -11.33 19.34 -5.19
CA ILE A 131 -12.15 19.90 -4.12
C ILE A 131 -11.25 20.37 -2.98
N GLN A 132 -11.42 21.63 -2.60
CA GLN A 132 -10.54 22.30 -1.64
C GLN A 132 -10.86 21.93 -0.19
N PRO A 133 -9.88 21.99 0.72
CA PRO A 133 -8.46 22.22 0.46
C PRO A 133 -7.79 21.07 -0.29
N ALA A 134 -6.98 21.42 -1.30
CA ALA A 134 -6.18 20.48 -2.06
C ALA A 134 -4.81 21.06 -2.42
N GLY A 135 -3.78 20.24 -2.33
CA GLY A 135 -2.40 20.66 -2.61
C GLY A 135 -1.44 19.49 -2.61
N ASN A 136 -0.17 19.81 -2.87
CA ASN A 136 0.94 18.87 -2.85
C ASN A 136 2.24 19.56 -2.43
N ILE A 137 3.20 18.76 -1.97
CA ILE A 137 4.59 19.17 -1.74
C ILE A 137 5.48 18.11 -2.38
N VAL A 138 6.39 18.55 -3.25
CA VAL A 138 7.47 17.72 -3.78
C VAL A 138 8.72 18.03 -2.97
N GLY A 139 9.31 17.00 -2.37
CA GLY A 139 10.52 17.08 -1.58
C GLY A 139 11.66 16.26 -2.21
N ASN A 140 12.78 16.15 -1.49
CA ASN A 140 13.90 15.33 -1.93
C ASN A 140 13.57 13.85 -1.79
N GLY A 141 13.34 13.14 -2.90
CA GLY A 141 13.02 11.71 -2.89
C GLY A 141 11.56 11.39 -2.54
N PHE A 142 10.63 12.36 -2.56
CA PHE A 142 9.21 12.10 -2.31
C PHE A 142 8.27 13.16 -2.89
N SER A 143 6.98 12.83 -2.97
CA SER A 143 5.88 13.78 -3.10
C SER A 143 4.71 13.36 -2.21
N VAL A 144 4.10 14.32 -1.54
CA VAL A 144 2.84 14.17 -0.80
C VAL A 144 1.76 15.03 -1.42
N GLN A 145 0.54 14.51 -1.47
CA GLN A 145 -0.58 15.15 -2.14
C GLN A 145 -1.88 14.80 -1.45
N ALA A 146 -2.78 15.77 -1.35
CA ALA A 146 -4.10 15.57 -0.79
C ALA A 146 -5.16 16.47 -1.44
N ASN A 147 -6.43 16.05 -1.36
CA ASN A 147 -7.60 16.79 -1.82
C ASN A 147 -8.82 16.45 -0.94
N LEU A 148 -9.80 17.36 -0.84
CA LEU A 148 -10.97 17.22 0.03
C LEU A 148 -10.58 17.01 1.51
N MET A 149 -9.57 17.74 1.96
CA MET A 149 -9.10 17.65 3.34
C MET A 149 -9.98 18.47 4.28
N ALA A 150 -9.95 18.18 5.58
CA ALA A 150 -10.62 19.03 6.57
C ALA A 150 -9.97 20.43 6.67
N ASN A 151 -8.70 20.56 6.31
CA ASN A 151 -7.93 21.81 6.29
C ASN A 151 -6.68 21.69 5.40
N ASP A 152 -5.94 22.79 5.23
CA ASP A 152 -4.74 22.89 4.39
C ASP A 152 -3.42 22.46 5.07
N LYS A 153 -3.48 22.01 6.33
CA LYS A 153 -2.29 21.56 7.10
C LYS A 153 -1.96 20.08 6.90
N VAL A 154 -2.81 19.33 6.20
CA VAL A 154 -2.63 17.88 6.02
C VAL A 154 -1.35 17.53 5.25
N TRP A 155 -1.18 18.00 4.02
CA TRP A 155 0.02 17.64 3.23
C TRP A 155 1.33 18.27 3.75
N PRO A 156 1.37 19.47 4.38
CA PRO A 156 2.55 19.92 5.12
C PRO A 156 2.95 18.98 6.26
N ALA A 157 1.98 18.50 7.05
CA ALA A 157 2.25 17.56 8.14
C ALA A 157 2.80 16.22 7.62
N MET A 158 2.28 15.71 6.50
CA MET A 158 2.82 14.51 5.85
C MET A 158 4.29 14.69 5.46
N ALA A 159 4.62 15.82 4.81
CA ALA A 159 5.97 16.11 4.36
C ALA A 159 6.96 16.20 5.53
N GLU A 160 6.58 16.90 6.60
CA GLU A 160 7.37 17.03 7.82
C GLU A 160 7.60 15.67 8.49
N ALA A 161 6.54 14.90 8.69
CA ALA A 161 6.61 13.59 9.33
C ALA A 161 7.49 12.60 8.53
N PHE A 162 7.34 12.54 7.20
CA PHE A 162 8.18 11.69 6.36
C PHE A 162 9.66 12.11 6.40
N THR A 163 9.94 13.42 6.38
CA THR A 163 11.29 13.97 6.39
C THR A 163 12.00 13.69 7.71
N ASN A 164 11.29 13.76 8.83
CA ASN A 164 11.85 13.56 10.18
C ASN A 164 11.85 12.09 10.63
N SER A 165 11.17 11.20 9.90
CA SER A 165 11.12 9.77 10.20
C SER A 165 12.40 9.03 9.80
N THR A 166 12.72 7.97 10.53
CA THR A 166 13.83 7.05 10.25
C THR A 166 13.32 5.61 10.19
N GLY A 167 14.14 4.70 9.68
CA GLY A 167 13.78 3.29 9.49
C GLY A 167 13.38 2.95 8.05
N PRO A 168 12.83 1.75 7.82
CA PRO A 168 12.53 1.28 6.47
C PRO A 168 11.40 2.10 5.81
N LEU A 169 11.39 2.10 4.48
CA LEU A 169 10.54 3.00 3.68
C LEU A 169 9.04 2.85 3.97
N ALA A 170 8.58 1.61 4.15
CA ALA A 170 7.18 1.28 4.42
C ALA A 170 6.66 1.97 5.70
N GLU A 171 7.43 1.89 6.78
CA GLU A 171 7.14 2.48 8.08
C GLU A 171 7.13 4.01 8.02
N ARG A 172 8.10 4.60 7.30
CA ARG A 172 8.20 6.05 7.09
C ARG A 172 7.00 6.61 6.32
N MET A 173 6.55 5.91 5.26
CA MET A 173 5.34 6.30 4.54
C MET A 173 4.07 6.16 5.38
N LEU A 174 3.97 5.11 6.20
CA LEU A 174 2.86 4.94 7.14
C LEU A 174 2.79 6.08 8.17
N ILE A 175 3.95 6.51 8.70
CA ILE A 175 4.05 7.68 9.58
C ILE A 175 3.52 8.96 8.89
N ALA A 176 3.81 9.13 7.60
CA ALA A 176 3.29 10.27 6.84
C ALA A 176 1.75 10.22 6.71
N LEU A 177 1.16 9.04 6.45
CA LEU A 177 -0.29 8.88 6.41
C LEU A 177 -0.95 9.17 7.76
N GLU A 178 -0.35 8.72 8.87
CA GLU A 178 -0.86 9.00 10.21
C GLU A 178 -0.78 10.49 10.56
N ALA A 179 0.28 11.18 10.13
CA ALA A 179 0.39 12.63 10.30
C ALA A 179 -0.72 13.38 9.55
N ALA A 180 -1.13 12.88 8.37
CA ALA A 180 -2.29 13.41 7.66
C ALA A 180 -3.60 13.21 8.43
N GLU A 181 -3.87 11.99 8.91
CA GLU A 181 -5.07 11.70 9.71
C GLU A 181 -5.13 12.58 10.96
N ASN A 182 -4.03 12.66 11.71
CA ASN A 182 -3.92 13.46 12.93
C ASN A 182 -4.05 14.97 12.69
N SER A 183 -3.79 15.42 11.46
CA SER A 183 -3.98 16.82 11.03
C SER A 183 -5.38 17.10 10.51
N GLY A 184 -6.29 16.12 10.55
CA GLY A 184 -7.71 16.25 10.19
C GLY A 184 -8.14 15.41 8.99
N GLY A 185 -7.20 14.88 8.20
CA GLY A 185 -7.46 13.94 7.12
C GLY A 185 -8.52 14.39 6.10
N ASP A 186 -9.17 13.39 5.49
CA ASP A 186 -10.31 13.57 4.59
C ASP A 186 -11.54 14.00 5.41
N ILE A 187 -12.23 15.07 4.98
CA ILE A 187 -13.37 15.65 5.70
C ILE A 187 -14.54 14.67 5.88
N ARG A 188 -14.58 13.59 5.09
CA ARG A 188 -15.62 12.55 5.16
C ARG A 188 -15.29 11.46 6.19
N GLY A 189 -14.06 11.45 6.71
CA GLY A 189 -13.53 10.40 7.59
C GLY A 189 -12.58 9.46 6.83
N ARG A 190 -12.61 8.18 7.18
CA ARG A 190 -11.69 7.16 6.65
C ARG A 190 -12.41 5.85 6.35
N GLN A 191 -11.90 5.08 5.40
CA GLN A 191 -12.47 3.78 5.02
C GLN A 191 -11.43 2.76 4.56
N SER A 192 -10.47 3.16 3.71
CA SER A 192 -9.48 2.25 3.16
C SER A 192 -8.08 2.85 3.12
N ALA A 193 -7.08 1.98 3.08
CA ALA A 193 -5.67 2.35 2.94
C ALA A 193 -4.89 1.27 2.18
N ALA A 194 -3.78 1.67 1.57
CA ALA A 194 -2.86 0.75 0.92
C ALA A 194 -1.41 1.23 1.05
N LEU A 195 -0.48 0.26 1.02
CA LEU A 195 0.95 0.47 1.09
C LEU A 195 1.63 -0.52 0.13
N LEU A 196 2.27 0.02 -0.91
CA LEU A 196 3.03 -0.73 -1.89
C LEU A 196 4.48 -0.25 -1.87
N VAL A 197 5.42 -1.17 -1.68
CA VAL A 197 6.86 -0.95 -1.82
C VAL A 197 7.42 -1.94 -2.83
N VAL A 198 8.20 -1.42 -3.77
CA VAL A 198 8.86 -2.20 -4.83
C VAL A 198 10.37 -1.99 -4.78
N ARG A 199 11.11 -2.97 -5.32
CA ARG A 199 12.57 -2.92 -5.37
C ARG A 199 13.07 -1.77 -6.26
N GLY A 200 14.23 -1.22 -5.90
CA GLY A 200 14.97 -0.29 -6.77
C GLY A 200 15.49 -0.91 -8.07
N LYS A 201 15.65 -2.22 -8.11
CA LYS A 201 16.07 -2.99 -9.29
C LYS A 201 15.15 -4.19 -9.47
N SER A 202 14.67 -4.40 -10.69
CA SER A 202 13.87 -5.58 -11.00
C SER A 202 14.73 -6.84 -10.97
N THR A 203 14.16 -7.91 -10.42
CA THR A 203 14.69 -9.27 -10.47
C THR A 203 14.33 -9.99 -11.79
N GLY A 204 13.49 -9.37 -12.62
CA GLY A 204 12.85 -10.00 -13.78
C GLY A 204 11.64 -10.88 -13.41
N LYS A 205 11.33 -11.01 -12.12
CA LYS A 205 10.20 -11.79 -11.60
C LYS A 205 9.27 -10.88 -10.83
N ILE A 206 8.17 -10.49 -11.48
CA ILE A 206 7.22 -9.51 -10.94
C ILE A 206 6.64 -9.88 -9.55
N TRP A 207 6.59 -11.17 -9.21
CA TRP A 207 6.09 -11.66 -7.92
C TRP A 207 7.12 -11.56 -6.78
N GLU A 208 8.41 -11.38 -7.09
CA GLU A 208 9.50 -11.15 -6.11
C GLU A 208 9.86 -9.66 -5.98
N ASP A 209 9.38 -8.83 -6.91
CA ASP A 209 9.72 -7.41 -7.05
C ASP A 209 8.90 -6.47 -6.16
N LYS A 210 7.77 -6.95 -5.64
CA LYS A 210 7.00 -6.28 -4.60
C LYS A 210 7.51 -6.71 -3.23
N LEU A 211 8.07 -5.78 -2.49
CA LEU A 211 8.58 -6.00 -1.13
C LEU A 211 7.44 -5.94 -0.12
N VAL A 212 6.56 -4.95 -0.25
CA VAL A 212 5.35 -4.79 0.57
C VAL A 212 4.17 -4.54 -0.36
N ASP A 213 3.07 -5.27 -0.20
CA ASP A 213 1.80 -5.03 -0.91
C ASP A 213 0.65 -5.32 0.06
N LEU A 214 0.28 -4.30 0.84
CA LEU A 214 -0.68 -4.41 1.93
C LEU A 214 -1.86 -3.49 1.69
N ARG A 215 -3.06 -4.00 1.97
CA ARG A 215 -4.31 -3.32 1.66
C ARG A 215 -5.34 -3.56 2.75
N VAL A 216 -6.02 -2.48 3.13
CA VAL A 216 -7.21 -2.48 3.97
C VAL A 216 -8.30 -1.83 3.14
N ASP A 217 -9.16 -2.64 2.53
CA ASP A 217 -10.12 -2.15 1.54
C ASP A 217 -11.40 -1.57 2.15
N ASP A 218 -11.73 -1.95 3.39
CA ASP A 218 -12.85 -1.42 4.18
C ASP A 218 -12.60 -1.61 5.68
N SER A 219 -12.54 -0.50 6.42
CA SER A 219 -12.36 -0.47 7.87
C SER A 219 -12.71 0.92 8.41
N SER A 220 -13.23 1.01 9.63
CA SER A 220 -13.36 2.29 10.34
C SER A 220 -12.01 2.83 10.84
N GLU A 221 -10.97 2.00 10.85
CA GLU A 221 -9.62 2.32 11.36
C GLU A 221 -8.53 1.78 10.39
N PRO A 222 -8.52 2.21 9.11
CA PRO A 222 -7.68 1.58 8.08
C PRO A 222 -6.18 1.71 8.32
N LEU A 223 -5.68 2.81 8.91
CA LEU A 223 -4.23 2.93 9.22
C LEU A 223 -3.81 2.09 10.41
N VAL A 224 -4.68 1.94 11.42
CA VAL A 224 -4.41 1.02 12.55
C VAL A 224 -4.28 -0.41 12.03
N GLU A 225 -5.20 -0.81 11.14
CA GLU A 225 -5.16 -2.12 10.53
C GLU A 225 -3.97 -2.28 9.58
N LEU A 226 -3.64 -1.27 8.78
CA LEU A 226 -2.47 -1.29 7.90
C LEU A 226 -1.16 -1.41 8.70
N ARG A 227 -1.05 -0.74 9.86
CA ARG A 227 0.07 -0.88 10.80
C ARG A 227 0.15 -2.31 11.36
N ARG A 228 -0.98 -2.89 11.74
CA ARG A 228 -1.06 -4.28 12.21
C ARG A 228 -0.59 -5.24 11.12
N LEU A 229 -1.07 -5.08 9.89
CA LEU A 229 -0.66 -5.89 8.74
C LEU A 229 0.84 -5.74 8.43
N LEU A 230 1.38 -4.53 8.49
CA LEU A 230 2.82 -4.31 8.30
C LEU A 230 3.64 -5.03 9.37
N LYS A 231 3.21 -5.00 10.64
CA LYS A 231 3.87 -5.77 11.70
C LYS A 231 3.84 -7.28 11.44
N VAL A 232 2.70 -7.82 11.00
CA VAL A 232 2.56 -9.24 10.63
C VAL A 232 3.48 -9.57 9.45
N HIS A 233 3.50 -8.73 8.43
CA HIS A 233 4.37 -8.88 7.28
C HIS A 233 5.86 -8.96 7.68
N ARG A 234 6.34 -8.05 8.54
CA ARG A 234 7.72 -8.08 9.07
C ARG A 234 8.02 -9.36 9.86
N ALA A 235 7.06 -9.84 10.66
CA ALA A 235 7.23 -11.10 11.37
C ALA A 235 7.39 -12.30 10.40
N TYR A 236 6.63 -12.33 9.30
CA TYR A 236 6.82 -13.37 8.27
C TYR A 236 8.14 -13.20 7.49
N GLU A 237 8.64 -11.99 7.28
CA GLU A 237 9.99 -11.80 6.72
C GLU A 237 11.07 -12.43 7.62
N HIS A 238 10.95 -12.25 8.94
CA HIS A 238 11.81 -12.95 9.91
C HIS A 238 11.65 -14.47 9.84
N MET A 239 10.43 -15.00 9.75
CA MET A 239 10.22 -16.45 9.55
C MET A 239 10.96 -16.96 8.29
N ASN A 240 10.78 -16.29 7.15
CA ASN A 240 11.42 -16.66 5.89
C ASN A 240 12.95 -16.55 5.96
N ASN A 241 13.48 -15.53 6.65
CA ASN A 241 14.92 -15.39 6.88
C ASN A 241 15.47 -16.51 7.77
N GLY A 242 14.66 -16.97 8.74
CA GLY A 242 14.94 -18.14 9.55
C GLY A 242 15.04 -19.41 8.72
N ASP A 243 14.07 -19.66 7.85
CA ASP A 243 14.06 -20.83 6.96
C ASP A 243 15.29 -20.82 6.02
N LEU A 244 15.60 -19.66 5.43
CA LEU A 244 16.81 -19.50 4.60
C LEU A 244 18.11 -19.72 5.39
N ALA A 245 18.14 -19.39 6.68
CA ALA A 245 19.28 -19.66 7.54
C ALA A 245 19.41 -21.16 7.84
N VAL A 246 18.30 -21.89 8.01
CA VAL A 246 18.29 -23.36 8.14
C VAL A 246 18.85 -24.02 6.89
N GLU A 247 18.42 -23.61 5.70
CA GLU A 247 18.94 -24.13 4.43
C GLU A 247 20.47 -23.96 4.31
N LYS A 248 21.00 -22.89 4.90
CA LYS A 248 22.44 -22.58 4.95
C LYS A 248 23.16 -23.21 6.15
N ASN A 249 22.50 -24.07 6.92
CA ASN A 249 23.01 -24.71 8.14
C ASN A 249 23.43 -23.71 9.24
N HIS A 250 22.80 -22.53 9.30
CA HIS A 250 23.06 -21.49 10.29
C HIS A 250 21.98 -21.47 11.38
N MET A 251 21.91 -22.53 12.19
CA MET A 251 20.80 -22.73 13.14
C MET A 251 20.68 -21.63 14.20
N GLU A 252 21.80 -21.06 14.66
CA GLU A 252 21.78 -19.96 15.64
C GLU A 252 21.07 -18.73 15.07
N LYS A 253 21.43 -18.35 13.84
CA LYS A 253 20.76 -17.26 13.12
C LYS A 253 19.28 -17.60 12.90
N ALA A 254 18.96 -18.82 12.49
CA ALA A 254 17.57 -19.23 12.29
C ALA A 254 16.72 -19.02 13.55
N MET A 255 17.25 -19.40 14.72
CA MET A 255 16.54 -19.20 15.98
C MET A 255 16.42 -17.75 16.39
N GLN A 256 17.41 -16.90 16.09
CA GLN A 256 17.30 -15.46 16.32
C GLN A 256 16.14 -14.88 15.51
N GLU A 257 16.06 -15.20 14.22
CA GLU A 257 15.00 -14.74 13.33
C GLU A 257 13.61 -15.24 13.78
N TYR A 258 13.45 -16.53 14.08
CA TYR A 258 12.18 -17.07 14.59
C TYR A 258 11.76 -16.44 15.93
N SER A 259 12.72 -16.19 16.83
CA SER A 259 12.43 -15.56 18.11
C SER A 259 11.94 -14.13 17.90
N THR A 260 12.60 -13.35 17.04
CA THR A 260 12.13 -12.00 16.68
C THR A 260 10.73 -12.04 16.07
N ALA A 261 10.44 -12.96 15.15
CA ALA A 261 9.10 -13.12 14.57
C ALA A 261 8.03 -13.38 15.64
N MET A 262 8.29 -14.31 16.56
CA MET A 262 7.37 -14.65 17.64
C MET A 262 7.22 -13.53 18.68
N GLU A 263 8.25 -12.75 18.95
CA GLU A 263 8.14 -11.56 19.82
C GLU A 263 7.27 -10.47 19.17
N MET A 264 7.35 -10.32 17.85
CA MET A 264 6.50 -9.38 17.10
C MET A 264 5.04 -9.84 17.08
N PHE A 265 4.78 -11.15 17.03
CA PHE A 265 3.42 -11.69 16.95
C PHE A 265 3.21 -12.93 17.85
N PRO A 266 3.17 -12.74 19.19
CA PRO A 266 3.28 -13.83 20.18
C PRO A 266 2.09 -14.79 20.23
N ASP A 267 0.92 -14.34 19.82
CA ASP A 267 -0.31 -15.16 19.81
C ASP A 267 -0.45 -16.00 18.54
N ASN A 268 0.47 -15.88 17.58
CA ASN A 268 0.44 -16.66 16.36
C ASN A 268 0.93 -18.08 16.60
N LEU A 269 -0.01 -19.02 16.62
CA LEU A 269 0.26 -20.45 16.79
C LEU A 269 1.03 -21.04 15.61
N GLU A 270 0.79 -20.55 14.40
CA GLU A 270 1.42 -21.07 13.18
C GLU A 270 2.93 -20.82 13.16
N MET A 271 3.39 -19.63 13.56
CA MET A 271 4.82 -19.32 13.68
C MET A 271 5.50 -20.27 14.67
N ARG A 272 4.91 -20.44 15.86
CA ARG A 272 5.38 -21.40 16.86
C ARG A 272 5.40 -22.83 16.32
N TYR A 273 4.33 -23.24 15.65
CA TYR A 273 4.22 -24.57 15.07
C TYR A 273 5.33 -24.86 14.08
N TRP A 274 5.53 -23.99 13.08
CA TRP A 274 6.56 -24.20 12.06
C TRP A 274 7.98 -24.13 12.64
N THR A 275 8.25 -23.25 13.61
CA THR A 275 9.52 -23.27 14.34
C THR A 275 9.75 -24.62 15.03
N ALA A 276 8.72 -25.21 15.64
CA ALA A 276 8.83 -26.52 16.28
C ALA A 276 9.09 -27.65 15.28
N ILE A 277 8.45 -27.63 14.11
CA ILE A 277 8.72 -28.57 13.01
C ILE A 277 10.18 -28.46 12.56
N THR A 278 10.68 -27.24 12.38
CA THR A 278 12.08 -26.99 12.06
C THR A 278 13.03 -27.52 13.13
N LEU A 279 12.73 -27.33 14.42
CA LEU A 279 13.53 -27.88 15.52
C LEU A 279 13.56 -29.41 15.50
N ALA A 280 12.42 -30.07 15.26
CA ALA A 280 12.33 -31.52 15.17
C ALA A 280 13.22 -32.07 14.04
N ASN A 281 13.20 -31.43 12.87
CA ASN A 281 14.02 -31.80 11.71
C ASN A 281 15.53 -31.59 11.95
N ASN A 282 15.89 -30.65 12.81
CA ASN A 282 17.28 -30.27 13.09
C ASN A 282 17.84 -30.87 14.39
N ARG A 283 17.34 -32.06 14.79
CA ARG A 283 17.82 -32.83 15.96
C ARG A 283 17.66 -32.12 17.31
N ARG A 284 16.76 -31.14 17.40
CA ARG A 284 16.41 -30.43 18.64
C ARG A 284 15.02 -30.87 19.12
N PHE A 285 14.88 -32.19 19.28
CA PHE A 285 13.57 -32.83 19.47
C PHE A 285 12.88 -32.43 20.78
N ASP A 286 13.61 -32.33 21.89
CA ASP A 286 13.02 -31.98 23.19
C ASP A 286 12.41 -30.57 23.19
N GLU A 287 13.07 -29.62 22.52
CA GLU A 287 12.59 -28.25 22.35
C GLU A 287 11.36 -28.20 21.44
N ALA A 288 11.40 -28.95 20.33
CA ALA A 288 10.25 -29.11 19.44
C ALA A 288 9.05 -29.68 20.17
N LEU A 289 9.24 -30.74 20.97
CA LEU A 289 8.18 -31.40 21.72
C LEU A 289 7.52 -30.46 22.73
N SER A 290 8.33 -29.68 23.46
CA SER A 290 7.83 -28.66 24.40
C SER A 290 6.93 -27.65 23.67
N MET A 291 7.41 -27.12 22.55
CA MET A 291 6.68 -26.12 21.77
C MET A 291 5.40 -26.68 21.11
N LEU A 292 5.44 -27.91 20.59
CA LEU A 292 4.28 -28.59 20.01
C LEU A 292 3.20 -28.85 21.05
N LYS A 293 3.56 -29.24 22.28
CA LYS A 293 2.59 -29.42 23.38
C LYS A 293 1.82 -28.14 23.68
N ASP A 294 2.51 -27.00 23.75
CA ASP A 294 1.88 -25.69 23.94
C ASP A 294 0.91 -25.34 22.80
N VAL A 295 1.32 -25.59 21.55
CA VAL A 295 0.50 -25.33 20.37
C VAL A 295 -0.75 -26.22 20.38
N PHE A 296 -0.59 -27.53 20.62
CA PHE A 296 -1.69 -28.49 20.62
C PHE A 296 -2.70 -28.27 21.75
N ALA A 297 -2.24 -27.73 22.89
CA ALA A 297 -3.10 -27.36 24.00
C ALA A 297 -4.03 -26.19 23.64
N LYS A 298 -3.57 -25.27 22.77
CA LYS A 298 -4.35 -24.11 22.32
C LYS A 298 -5.25 -24.42 21.13
N ASP A 299 -4.79 -25.23 20.18
CA ASP A 299 -5.60 -25.68 19.05
C ASP A 299 -5.18 -27.09 18.59
N ARG A 300 -6.13 -28.02 18.69
CA ARG A 300 -5.94 -29.45 18.36
C ARG A 300 -5.79 -29.71 16.86
N ASN A 301 -6.19 -28.78 15.98
CA ASN A 301 -6.03 -28.94 14.54
C ASN A 301 -4.54 -29.08 14.15
N TRP A 302 -3.63 -28.41 14.86
CA TRP A 302 -2.18 -28.57 14.66
C TRP A 302 -1.69 -29.98 14.99
N LYS A 303 -2.29 -30.62 16.01
CA LYS A 303 -1.99 -32.03 16.35
C LYS A 303 -2.41 -32.95 15.21
N GLU A 304 -3.60 -32.73 14.65
CA GLU A 304 -4.12 -33.49 13.51
C GLU A 304 -3.33 -33.25 12.20
N LEU A 305 -2.78 -32.05 12.02
CA LEU A 305 -1.91 -31.72 10.87
C LEU A 305 -0.57 -32.45 10.91
N THR A 306 0.03 -32.61 12.10
CA THR A 306 1.42 -33.05 12.26
C THR A 306 1.78 -34.35 11.54
N PRO A 307 1.01 -35.45 11.64
CA PRO A 307 1.32 -36.68 10.91
C PRO A 307 1.26 -36.51 9.38
N ARG A 308 0.49 -35.53 8.88
CA ARG A 308 0.32 -35.26 7.44
C ARG A 308 1.56 -34.60 6.81
N LEU A 309 2.50 -34.14 7.63
CA LEU A 309 3.77 -33.55 7.19
C LEU A 309 4.85 -34.59 6.89
N ILE A 310 4.67 -35.84 7.29
CA ILE A 310 5.67 -36.90 7.04
C ILE A 310 5.70 -37.31 5.56
N PRO A 311 4.57 -37.60 4.89
CA PRO A 311 4.59 -38.08 3.51
C PRO A 311 5.20 -37.10 2.49
N ASN A 312 5.22 -35.80 2.80
CA ASN A 312 5.80 -34.76 1.94
C ASN A 312 7.20 -34.32 2.42
N GLY A 313 7.76 -34.95 3.45
CA GLY A 313 9.11 -34.67 3.97
C GLY A 313 9.25 -33.36 4.75
N LEU A 314 8.14 -32.68 5.07
CA LEU A 314 8.15 -31.47 5.89
C LEU A 314 8.46 -31.77 7.37
N LEU A 315 8.16 -32.98 7.84
CA LEU A 315 8.57 -33.49 9.15
C LEU A 315 9.35 -34.80 9.01
N ASN A 316 10.59 -34.79 9.49
CA ASN A 316 11.56 -35.89 9.39
C ASN A 316 11.84 -36.47 10.78
N VAL A 317 10.90 -37.29 11.26
CA VAL A 317 10.99 -37.99 12.55
C VAL A 317 10.69 -39.48 12.36
N ASN A 318 11.20 -40.32 13.24
CA ASN A 318 10.88 -41.75 13.24
C ASN A 318 9.51 -42.02 13.92
N GLU A 319 9.02 -43.27 13.86
CA GLU A 319 7.74 -43.65 14.44
C GLU A 319 7.67 -43.42 15.96
N GLU A 320 8.76 -43.64 16.69
CA GLU A 320 8.83 -43.44 18.14
C GLU A 320 8.67 -41.96 18.50
N GLN A 321 9.42 -41.10 17.82
CA GLN A 321 9.35 -39.66 17.94
C GLN A 321 7.96 -39.12 17.55
N LEU A 322 7.35 -39.65 16.48
CA LEU A 322 5.99 -39.30 16.11
C LEU A 322 5.01 -39.69 17.22
N MET A 323 5.10 -40.92 17.74
CA MET A 323 4.25 -41.35 18.86
C MET A 323 4.42 -40.43 20.07
N GLU A 324 5.65 -39.98 20.35
CA GLU A 324 5.91 -39.06 21.45
C GLU A 324 5.34 -37.65 21.22
N ILE A 325 5.48 -37.09 20.02
CA ILE A 325 4.84 -35.83 19.63
C ILE A 325 3.31 -35.93 19.80
N MET A 326 2.75 -37.09 19.47
CA MET A 326 1.31 -37.31 19.46
C MET A 326 0.72 -37.68 20.83
N LYS A 327 1.52 -37.82 21.89
CA LYS A 327 1.03 -37.96 23.27
C LYS A 327 0.44 -36.63 23.75
#